data_AF-A0A2N2S9T6-F1
#
_entry.id   AF-A0A2N2S9T6-F1
#
_cell.length_a   1.000
_cell.length_b   1.000
_cell.length_c   1.000
_cell.angle_alpha   90.00
_cell.angle_beta   90.00
_cell.angle_gamma   90.00
#
_symmetry.space_group_name_H-M   'P 1'
#
loop_
_entity.id
_entity.type
_entity.pdbx_description
1 polymer ?
#
loop_
_entity_poly.entity_id
_entity_poly.type
_entity_poly.pdbx_seq_one_letter_code
_entity_poly.pdbx_strand_id
1 'polypeptide(L)' 'MNTATKAIVEQAAKLSVNEKIELIDALLATVDKPDAEIDSLWALEAESRLSAYQKGEFQALDLNQVLAKYR' A
#
# COMPACT_ATOMS: atom_id res chain seq x y z
N MET A 1 -10.95 4.74 20.97
CA MET A 1 -9.65 4.23 21.48
C MET A 1 -9.80 3.77 22.91
N ASN A 2 -9.33 2.56 23.22
CA ASN A 2 -9.24 2.10 24.60
C ASN A 2 -8.15 2.88 25.35
N THR A 3 -8.09 2.71 26.67
CA THR A 3 -7.16 3.45 27.55
C THR A 3 -5.70 3.22 27.17
N ALA A 4 -5.33 2.00 26.79
CA ALA A 4 -3.97 1.68 26.38
C ALA A 4 -3.57 2.39 25.08
N THR A 5 -4.43 2.38 24.06
CA THR A 5 -4.16 3.08 22.80
C THR A 5 -4.05 4.59 23.01
N LYS A 6 -4.85 5.18 23.91
CA LYS A 6 -4.73 6.62 24.27
C LYS A 6 -3.37 6.94 24.86
N ALA A 7 -2.91 6.14 25.81
CA ALA A 7 -1.60 6.32 26.44
C ALA A 7 -0.44 6.18 25.45
N ILE A 8 -0.54 5.29 24.45
CA ILE A 8 0.48 5.15 23.40
C ILE A 8 0.52 6.40 22.51
N VAL A 9 -0.63 6.91 22.10
CA VAL A 9 -0.71 8.14 21.28
C VAL A 9 -0.14 9.35 22.03
N GLU A 10 -0.45 9.50 23.32
CA GLU A 10 0.09 10.58 24.16
C GLU A 10 1.61 10.49 24.33
N GLN A 11 2.17 9.27 24.39
CA GLN A 11 3.62 9.07 24.43
C GLN A 11 4.26 9.36 23.07
N ALA A 12 3.70 8.84 21.99
CA ALA A 12 4.17 9.08 20.64
C ALA A 12 4.13 10.57 20.26
N ALA A 13 3.16 11.33 20.77
CA ALA A 13 3.07 12.78 20.53
C ALA A 13 4.31 13.55 21.02
N LYS A 14 5.01 13.06 22.05
CA LYS A 14 6.20 13.68 22.65
C LYS A 14 7.51 13.41 21.88
N LEU A 15 7.49 12.45 20.96
CA LEU A 15 8.64 12.10 20.13
C LEU A 15 8.95 13.19 19.09
N SER A 16 10.21 13.25 18.67
CA SER A 16 10.62 14.03 17.49
C SER A 16 9.96 13.49 16.22
N VAL A 17 10.02 14.26 15.13
CA VAL A 17 9.43 13.84 13.84
C VAL A 17 10.06 12.53 13.34
N ASN A 18 11.38 12.37 13.46
CA ASN A 18 12.06 11.17 12.99
C ASN A 18 11.66 9.93 13.80
N GLU A 19 11.61 10.04 15.12
CA GLU A 19 11.18 8.95 16.01
C GLU A 19 9.71 8.59 15.80
N LYS A 20 8.85 9.56 15.45
CA LYS A 20 7.45 9.28 15.07
C LYS A 20 7.37 8.45 13.80
N ILE A 21 8.16 8.80 12.78
CA ILE A 21 8.21 8.04 11.51
C ILE A 21 8.69 6.62 11.78
N GLU A 22 9.78 6.47 12.54
CA GLU A 22 10.32 5.15 12.92
C GLU A 22 9.27 4.30 13.66
N LEU A 23 8.54 4.88 14.62
CA LEU A 23 7.47 4.19 15.33
C LEU A 23 6.31 3.80 14.40
N ILE A 24 5.91 4.67 13.47
CA ILE A 24 4.85 4.39 12.51
C ILE A 24 5.25 3.23 11.61
N ASP A 25 6.47 3.24 11.07
CA ASP A 25 6.98 2.18 10.19
C ASP A 25 7.04 0.84 10.93
N ALA A 26 7.54 0.85 12.17
CA ALA A 26 7.58 -0.35 13.01
C ALA A 26 6.18 -0.91 13.31
N LEU A 27 5.20 -0.04 13.63
CA LEU A 27 3.82 -0.45 13.85
C LEU A 27 3.17 -0.97 12.57
N LEU A 28 3.39 -0.31 11.43
CA LEU A 28 2.87 -0.72 10.13
C LEU A 28 3.36 -2.12 9.78
N ALA A 29 4.65 -2.40 9.97
CA ALA A 29 5.23 -3.73 9.75
C ALA A 29 4.60 -4.85 10.61
N THR A 30 3.93 -4.52 11.73
CA THR A 30 3.21 -5.53 12.53
C THR A 30 1.84 -5.91 11.97
N VAL A 31 1.24 -5.02 11.17
CA VAL A 31 -0.12 -5.18 10.61
C VAL A 31 -0.05 -5.57 9.13
N ASP A 32 0.91 -4.99 8.40
CA ASP A 32 1.19 -5.27 6.99
C ASP A 32 2.17 -6.43 6.86
N LYS A 33 1.75 -7.60 7.37
CA LYS A 33 2.55 -8.82 7.24
C LYS A 33 2.29 -9.44 5.87
N PRO A 34 3.36 -9.78 5.11
CA PRO A 34 3.20 -10.47 3.85
C PRO A 34 2.42 -11.77 4.04
N ASP A 35 1.41 -11.96 3.21
CA ASP A 35 0.65 -13.19 3.11
C ASP A 35 1.03 -13.85 1.79
N ALA A 36 1.78 -14.95 1.88
CA ALA A 36 2.31 -15.64 0.71
C ALA A 36 1.22 -16.17 -0.23
N GLU A 37 0.03 -16.49 0.29
CA GLU A 37 -1.10 -16.91 -0.54
C GLU A 37 -1.65 -15.72 -1.33
N ILE A 38 -1.83 -14.58 -0.67
CA ILE A 38 -2.25 -13.33 -1.32
C ILE A 38 -1.22 -12.92 -2.38
N ASP A 39 0.07 -12.92 -2.06
CA ASP A 39 1.15 -12.59 -2.99
C ASP A 39 1.12 -13.49 -4.24
N SER A 40 0.89 -14.79 -4.04
CA SER A 40 0.76 -15.74 -5.16
C SER A 40 -0.46 -15.45 -6.02
N LEU A 41 -1.61 -15.10 -5.43
CA LEU A 41 -2.82 -14.74 -6.17
C LEU A 41 -2.63 -13.44 -6.97
N TRP A 42 -1.94 -12.45 -6.40
CA TRP A 42 -1.60 -11.21 -7.10
C TRP A 42 -0.67 -11.44 -8.29
N ALA A 43 0.33 -12.31 -8.14
CA ALA A 43 1.23 -12.67 -9.25
C ALA A 43 0.45 -13.30 -10.42
N LEU A 44 -0.42 -14.26 -10.13
CA LEU A 44 -1.26 -14.90 -11.14
C LEU A 44 -2.18 -13.91 -11.85
N GLU A 45 -2.83 -13.01 -11.10
CA GLU A 45 -3.72 -11.99 -11.67
C GLU A 45 -2.94 -10.99 -12.54
N ALA A 46 -1.76 -10.56 -12.11
CA ALA A 46 -0.91 -9.65 -12.87
C ALA A 46 -0.46 -10.27 -14.21
N GLU A 47 -0.02 -11.53 -14.19
CA GLU A 47 0.36 -12.27 -15.39
C GLU A 47 -0.84 -12.48 -16.33
N SER A 48 -1.99 -12.85 -15.78
CA SER A 48 -3.24 -13.03 -16.52
C SER A 48 -3.65 -11.75 -17.25
N ARG A 49 -3.68 -10.61 -16.53
CA ARG A 49 -4.02 -9.30 -17.11
C ARG A 49 -3.05 -8.88 -18.19
N LEU A 50 -1.74 -9.08 -17.97
CA LEU A 50 -0.74 -8.75 -18.97
C LEU A 50 -0.91 -9.59 -20.24
N SER A 51 -1.18 -10.89 -20.11
CA SER A 51 -1.42 -11.77 -21.25
C SER A 51 -2.67 -11.36 -22.04
N ALA A 52 -3.77 -11.08 -21.35
CA ALA A 52 -5.01 -10.62 -21.98
C ALA A 52 -4.84 -9.28 -22.70
N TYR A 53 -4.09 -8.33 -22.12
CA TYR A 53 -3.72 -7.09 -22.79
C TYR A 53 -2.91 -7.35 -24.08
N GLN A 54 -1.88 -8.19 -24.00
CA GLN A 54 -1.04 -8.54 -25.15
C GLN A 54 -1.82 -9.23 -26.28
N LYS A 55 -2.87 -9.97 -25.94
CA LYS A 55 -3.80 -10.59 -26.90
C LYS A 55 -4.88 -9.62 -27.43
N GLY A 56 -4.96 -8.40 -26.89
CA GLY A 56 -5.98 -7.42 -27.26
C GLY A 56 -7.37 -7.71 -26.70
N GLU A 57 -7.48 -8.50 -25.63
CA GLU A 57 -8.75 -8.88 -25.00
C GLU A 57 -9.41 -7.72 -24.24
N PHE A 58 -8.65 -6.67 -23.92
CA PHE A 58 -9.19 -5.40 -23.42
C PHE A 58 -8.34 -4.20 -23.87
N GLN A 59 -8.96 -3.01 -23.86
CA GLN A 59 -8.31 -1.76 -24.24
C GLN A 59 -7.61 -1.12 -23.04
N ALA A 60 -6.38 -0.65 -23.25
CA ALA A 60 -5.68 0.21 -22.30
C ALA A 60 -5.95 1.69 -22.61
N LEU A 61 -5.87 2.53 -21.57
CA LEU A 61 -5.90 3.98 -21.72
C LEU A 61 -4.47 4.50 -21.96
N ASP A 62 -4.34 5.50 -22.83
CA ASP A 62 -3.06 6.15 -23.05
C ASP A 62 -2.62 6.89 -21.78
N LEU A 63 -1.35 6.77 -21.41
CA LEU A 63 -0.81 7.37 -20.19
C LEU A 63 -0.99 8.90 -20.18
N ASN A 64 -0.89 9.58 -21.32
CA ASN A 64 -1.08 11.04 -21.38
C ASN A 64 -2.53 11.43 -21.08
N GLN A 65 -3.50 10.61 -21.46
CA GLN A 65 -4.91 10.85 -21.14
C GLN A 65 -5.14 10.79 -19.62
N VAL A 66 -4.51 9.82 -18.94
CA VAL A 66 -4.62 9.67 -17.48
C VAL A 66 -3.95 10.82 -16.73
N LEU A 67 -2.79 11.26 -17.21
CA LEU A 67 -2.01 12.32 -16.56
C LEU A 67 -2.50 13.74 -16.88
N ALA A 68 -3.42 13.90 -17.85
CA ALA A 68 -3.92 15.21 -18.28
C ALA A 68 -4.48 16.06 -17.14
N LYS A 69 -5.07 15.45 -16.10
CA LYS A 69 -5.63 16.16 -14.93
C LYS A 69 -4.60 16.78 -13.97
N TYR A 70 -3.31 16.46 -14.12
CA TYR A 70 -2.24 16.92 -13.25
C TYR A 70 -1.26 17.88 -13.94
N ARG A 71 -1.55 18.27 -15.19
CA ARG A 71 -0.87 19.35 -15.90
C ARG A 71 -1.63 20.65 -15.68
#